data_AF-A0A5R8W759-F1
#
_entry.id   AF-A0A5R8W759-F1
#
_cell.length_a   1.000
_cell.length_b   1.000
_cell.length_c   1.000
_cell.angle_alpha   90.00
_cell.angle_beta   90.00
_cell.angle_gamma   90.00
#
_symmetry.space_group_name_H-M   'P 1'
#
loop_
_entity.id
_entity.type
_entity.pdbx_description
1 polymer ?
#
loop_
_entity_poly.entity_id
_entity_poly.type
_entity_poly.pdbx_seq_one_letter_code
_entity_poly.pdbx_strand_id
1 'polypeptide(L)' 'MAQSVSDWSSLIGQTVELRRQGQVVRQGKVDMVSDDSSMLWLEPDATHGRQLFLRADGYVITTFGCHD' A
#
# COMPACT_ATOMS: atom_id res chain seq x y z
N MET A 1 10.29 -7.78 -10.07
CA MET A 1 9.71 -6.69 -10.88
C MET A 1 8.63 -6.04 -10.03
N ALA A 2 8.62 -4.72 -9.87
CA ALA A 2 7.58 -4.04 -9.10
C ALA A 2 6.33 -3.90 -9.98
N GLN A 3 5.23 -4.56 -9.62
CA GLN A 3 3.96 -4.41 -10.32
C GLN A 3 3.14 -3.31 -9.65
N SER A 4 2.71 -2.31 -10.43
CA SER A 4 1.77 -1.30 -9.96
C SER A 4 0.39 -1.91 -9.85
N VAL A 5 -0.17 -1.92 -8.63
CA VAL A 5 -1.46 -2.54 -8.38
C VAL A 5 -2.57 -1.47 -8.45
N SER A 6 -3.48 -1.66 -9.41
CA SER A 6 -4.64 -0.77 -9.62
C SER A 6 -5.77 -1.01 -8.63
N ASP A 7 -5.92 -2.26 -8.17
CA ASP A 7 -6.94 -2.72 -7.25
C ASP A 7 -6.35 -2.90 -5.85
N TRP A 8 -6.58 -1.92 -4.97
CA TRP A 8 -5.97 -1.95 -3.64
C TRP A 8 -6.65 -2.99 -2.74
N SER A 9 -7.92 -3.30 -2.96
CA SER A 9 -8.67 -4.29 -2.16
C SER A 9 -8.02 -5.67 -2.13
N SER A 10 -7.42 -6.12 -3.24
CA SER A 10 -6.70 -7.40 -3.26
C SER A 10 -5.42 -7.42 -2.42
N LEU A 11 -4.96 -6.26 -1.93
CA LEU A 11 -3.74 -6.13 -1.15
C LEU A 11 -3.95 -6.32 0.35
N ILE A 12 -5.19 -6.38 0.83
CA ILE A 12 -5.50 -6.58 2.25
C ILE A 12 -4.76 -7.84 2.75
N GLY A 13 -3.95 -7.67 3.80
CA GLY A 13 -3.11 -8.73 4.36
C GLY A 13 -1.76 -8.95 3.68
N GLN A 14 -1.46 -8.27 2.58
CA GLN A 14 -0.17 -8.34 1.88
C GLN A 14 0.77 -7.20 2.32
N THR A 15 2.08 -7.48 2.29
CA THR A 15 3.12 -6.46 2.49
C THR A 15 3.33 -5.69 1.20
N VAL A 16 3.17 -4.38 1.27
CA VAL A 16 3.26 -3.50 0.12
C VAL A 16 4.24 -2.35 0.36
N GLU A 17 4.80 -1.83 -0.72
CA GLU A 17 5.54 -0.57 -0.72
C GLU A 17 4.66 0.55 -1.29
N LEU A 18 4.49 1.61 -0.51
CA LEU A 18 3.97 2.87 -1.00
C LEU A 18 5.12 3.70 -1.58
N ARG A 19 4.94 4.08 -2.84
CA ARG A 19 5.87 4.90 -3.59
C ARG A 19 5.21 6.21 -3.99
N ARG A 20 5.94 7.32 -3.92
CA ARG A 20 5.50 8.62 -4.44
C ARG A 20 6.62 9.22 -5.25
N GLN A 21 6.32 9.66 -6.47
CA GLN A 21 7.32 10.21 -7.41
C GLN A 21 8.55 9.28 -7.59
N GLY A 22 8.31 7.96 -7.63
CA GLY A 22 9.37 6.96 -7.81
C GLY A 22 10.18 6.62 -6.56
N GLN A 23 9.95 7.29 -5.42
CA GLN A 23 10.64 7.01 -4.16
C GLN A 23 9.75 6.21 -3.21
N VAL A 24 10.34 5.28 -2.46
CA VAL A 24 9.63 4.54 -1.41
C VAL A 24 9.36 5.48 -0.25
N VAL A 25 8.08 5.77 0.00
CA VAL A 25 7.64 6.60 1.11
C VAL A 25 7.49 5.76 2.36
N ARG A 26 6.88 4.57 2.22
CA ARG A 26 6.67 3.65 3.33
C ARG A 26 6.50 2.22 2.84
N GLN A 27 6.85 1.26 3.68
CA GLN A 27 6.52 -0.13 3.51
C GLN A 27 5.70 -0.59 4.71
N GLY A 28 4.69 -1.42 4.49
CA GLY A 28 3.87 -1.96 5.56
C GLY A 28 2.88 -2.99 5.03
N LYS A 29 2.28 -3.75 5.94
CA LYS A 29 1.21 -4.68 5.60
C LYS A 29 -0.12 -3.94 5.58
N VAL A 30 -0.94 -4.21 4.56
CA VAL A 30 -2.24 -3.57 4.41
C VAL A 30 -3.19 -4.16 5.44
N ASP A 31 -3.72 -3.30 6.31
CA ASP A 31 -4.72 -3.64 7.32
C ASP A 31 -6.11 -3.64 6.69
N MET A 32 -6.43 -2.56 5.97
CA MET A 32 -7.76 -2.33 5.40
C MET A 32 -7.66 -1.45 4.16
N VAL A 33 -8.66 -1.56 3.28
CA VAL A 33 -8.82 -0.71 2.10
C VAL A 33 -10.26 -0.24 2.04
N SER A 34 -10.48 0.96 1.54
CA SER A 34 -11.84 1.47 1.29
C SER A 34 -12.51 0.69 0.16
N ASP A 35 -13.84 0.62 0.17
CA ASP A 35 -14.64 -0.07 -0.86
C ASP A 35 -14.29 0.41 -2.28
N ASP A 36 -14.10 1.72 -2.45
CA ASP A 36 -13.72 2.35 -3.73
C ASP A 36 -12.22 2.18 -4.10
N SER A 37 -11.43 1.44 -3.30
CA SER A 37 -9.98 1.26 -3.54
C SER A 37 -9.18 2.57 -3.69
N SER A 38 -9.68 3.69 -3.16
CA SER A 38 -9.03 5.00 -3.20
C SER A 38 -8.34 5.38 -1.89
N MET A 39 -8.55 4.62 -0.80
CA MET A 39 -7.80 4.77 0.44
C MET A 39 -7.34 3.42 0.98
N LEU A 40 -6.13 3.37 1.56
CA LEU A 40 -5.68 2.22 2.36
C LEU A 40 -5.21 2.63 3.75
N TRP A 41 -5.30 1.66 4.65
CA TRP A 41 -4.69 1.70 5.97
C TRP A 41 -3.58 0.65 6.03
N LEU A 42 -2.42 1.08 6.53
CA LEU A 42 -1.35 0.16 6.90
C LEU A 42 -1.49 -0.25 8.36
N GLU A 43 -1.07 -1.47 8.67
CA GLU A 43 -0.94 -1.94 10.05
C GLU A 43 -0.02 -1.01 10.84
N PRO A 44 -0.30 -0.79 12.14
CA PRO A 44 0.59 -0.04 13.01
C PRO A 44 1.92 -0.78 13.19
N ASP A 45 3.02 -0.03 13.10
CA ASP A 45 4.36 -0.50 13.41
C ASP A 45 4.79 0.03 14.79
N ALA A 46 5.93 -0.45 15.30
CA ALA A 46 6.47 -0.02 16.59
C ALA A 46 6.69 1.51 16.72
N THR A 47 6.87 2.21 15.59
CA THR A 47 7.11 3.65 15.53
C THR A 47 5.92 4.48 15.07
N HIS A 48 4.94 3.87 14.39
CA HIS A 48 3.84 4.61 13.77
C HIS A 48 2.53 3.85 13.94
N GLY A 49 1.50 4.53 14.43
CA GLY A 49 0.15 3.97 14.47
C GLY A 49 -0.42 3.69 13.07
N ARG A 50 -1.67 3.23 13.03
CA ARG A 50 -2.42 3.03 11.79
C ARG A 50 -2.43 4.34 10.99
N GLN A 51 -1.88 4.32 9.78
CA GLN A 51 -1.87 5.47 8.89
C GLN A 51 -2.74 5.23 7.66
N LEU A 52 -3.48 6.27 7.30
CA LEU A 52 -4.28 6.37 6.09
C LEU A 52 -3.45 6.94 4.95
N PHE A 53 -3.59 6.34 3.77
CA PHE A 53 -2.99 6.82 2.53
C PHE A 53 -4.05 6.90 1.44
N LEU A 54 -4.03 8.00 0.68
CA LEU A 54 -5.02 8.32 -0.35
C LEU A 54 -4.42 8.19 -1.73
N ARG A 55 -5.07 7.47 -2.63
CA ARG A 55 -4.66 7.38 -4.04
C ARG A 55 -4.57 8.75 -4.71
N ALA A 56 -5.46 9.67 -4.31
CA ALA A 56 -5.50 11.04 -4.79
C ALA A 56 -4.22 11.85 -4.48
N ASP A 57 -3.41 11.46 -3.49
CA ASP A 57 -2.11 12.10 -3.19
C ASP A 57 -1.03 11.71 -4.23
N GLY A 58 -1.34 10.79 -5.15
CA GLY A 58 -0.40 10.28 -6.14
C GLY A 58 0.48 9.15 -5.61
N TYR A 59 0.04 8.44 -4.56
CA TYR A 59 0.70 7.23 -4.10
C TYR A 59 0.49 6.07 -5.08
N VAL A 60 1.58 5.37 -5.37
CA VAL A 60 1.61 4.15 -6.18
C VAL A 60 1.98 3.00 -5.25
N ILE A 61 1.18 1.93 -5.28
CA ILE A 61 1.48 0.74 -4.50
C ILE A 61 2.16 -0.29 -5.40
N THR A 62 3.26 -0.83 -4.90
CA THR A 62 3.96 -1.95 -5.53
C THR A 62 4.03 -3.13 -4.58
N THR A 63 3.60 -4.29 -5.05
CA THR A 63 3.82 -5.56 -4.37
C THR A 63 5.20 -6.09 -4.74
N PHE A 64 5.87 -6.71 -3.77
CA PHE A 64 6.97 -7.62 -4.07
C PHE A 64 6.33 -8.88 -4.65
N GLY A 65 6.30 -8.98 -5.98
CA GLY A 65 5.81 -10.20 -6.63
C GLY A 65 6.61 -11.40 -6.16
N CYS A 66 6.01 -12.22 -5.31
CA CYS A 66 6.42 -13.61 -5.10
C CYS A 66 5.97 -14.37 -6.34
N HIS A 67 6.86 -14.48 -7.32
CA HIS A 67 6.69 -15.42 -8.43
C HIS A 67 7.06 -16.80 -7.87
N ASP A 68 6.06 -17.64 -7.64
CA ASP A 68 6.21 -19.10 -7.57
C ASP A 68 6.08 -19.65 -9.00
#